data_AF-A0A668SHI1-F1
#
_entry.id   AF-A0A668SHI1-F1
#
_cell.length_a   1.000
_cell.length_b   1.000
_cell.length_c   1.000
_cell.angle_alpha   90.00
_cell.angle_beta   90.00
_cell.angle_gamma   90.00
#
_symmetry.space_group_name_H-M   'P 1'
#
loop_
_entity.id
_entity.type
_entity.pdbx_description
1 polymer ?
#
loop_
_entity_poly.entity_id
_entity_poly.type
_entity_poly.pdbx_seq_one_letter_code
_entity_poly.pdbx_strand_id
1 'polypeptide(L)'
;MPLPDTFYCAQQINIPPELPDILKDFTKAAIRTQPKDLLQWSAAYFSALSKGECLPVKDRLELNVATQKTDTGLTPGLLKILYKQLSPKKTCSKEELQAKWKGLCLPVAQLETLLSLGSFGSDIDWMEFFALGCSALGGTLISSLKFACEILTEDETGGAARIPFDTFVRLYTYLAQLDGDVPQERIDNFLSSLQPQVDVTNVAGQCEEKKRQEKREWTQRLHSTVTLLCKRF
;
A
#
# COMPACT_ATOMS: atom_id res chain seq x y z
N MET A 1 -27.00 -52.76 -2.31
CA MET A 1 -26.31 -52.57 -3.60
C MET A 1 -24.90 -52.09 -3.29
N PRO A 2 -23.85 -52.62 -3.95
CA PRO A 2 -22.54 -51.97 -3.91
C PRO A 2 -22.64 -50.63 -4.64
N LEU A 3 -21.88 -49.63 -4.19
CA LEU A 3 -21.80 -48.32 -4.83
C LEU A 3 -21.16 -48.49 -6.23
N PRO A 4 -21.63 -47.80 -7.27
CA PRO A 4 -21.02 -47.89 -8.59
C PRO A 4 -19.57 -47.41 -8.52
N ASP A 5 -18.66 -48.23 -9.05
CA ASP A 5 -17.26 -47.88 -9.24
C ASP A 5 -17.17 -46.54 -9.97
N THR A 6 -16.41 -45.60 -9.42
CA THR A 6 -16.16 -44.30 -10.04
C THR A 6 -15.55 -44.50 -11.43
N PHE A 7 -16.36 -44.30 -12.47
CA PHE A 7 -16.04 -44.46 -13.91
C PHE A 7 -14.94 -43.52 -14.45
N TYR A 8 -14.30 -42.71 -13.60
CA TYR A 8 -13.31 -41.72 -14.03
C TYR A 8 -11.88 -42.24 -13.80
N CYS A 9 -11.15 -42.48 -14.89
CA CYS A 9 -9.72 -42.76 -14.82
C CYS A 9 -8.94 -41.44 -14.77
N ALA A 10 -7.91 -41.34 -13.91
CA ALA A 10 -7.08 -40.14 -13.76
C ALA A 10 -6.44 -39.65 -15.09
N GLN A 11 -6.24 -40.56 -16.04
CA GLN A 11 -5.71 -40.29 -17.38
C GLN A 11 -6.69 -39.53 -18.30
N GLN A 12 -7.98 -39.54 -18.00
CA GLN A 12 -9.02 -38.81 -18.75
C GLN A 12 -9.15 -37.35 -18.31
N ILE A 13 -8.62 -37.01 -17.12
CA ILE A 13 -8.69 -35.67 -16.55
C ILE A 13 -7.33 -35.00 -16.73
N ASN A 14 -7.20 -34.19 -17.78
CA ASN A 14 -5.99 -33.39 -17.98
C ASN A 14 -6.02 -32.16 -17.06
N ILE A 15 -5.22 -32.18 -16.00
CA ILE A 15 -5.06 -31.04 -15.08
C ILE A 15 -3.89 -30.20 -15.57
N PRO A 16 -4.10 -28.91 -15.93
CA PRO A 16 -2.99 -28.03 -16.30
C PRO A 16 -1.96 -27.93 -15.16
N PRO A 17 -0.65 -28.00 -15.47
CA PRO A 17 0.40 -28.02 -14.44
C PRO A 17 0.46 -26.74 -13.60
N GLU A 18 -0.06 -25.62 -14.12
CA GLU A 18 -0.08 -24.32 -13.44
C GLU A 18 -1.25 -24.17 -12.46
N LEU A 19 -2.32 -24.97 -12.62
CA LEU A 19 -3.55 -24.83 -11.83
C LEU A 19 -3.31 -24.97 -10.31
N PRO A 20 -2.51 -25.94 -9.82
CA PRO A 20 -2.24 -26.06 -8.39
C PRO A 20 -1.58 -24.80 -7.79
N ASP A 21 -0.65 -24.18 -8.50
CA ASP A 21 0.04 -22.98 -8.02
C ASP A 21 -0.88 -21.75 -8.00
N ILE A 22 -1.71 -21.58 -9.04
CA ILE A 22 -2.73 -20.52 -9.08
C ILE A 22 -3.69 -20.64 -7.88
N LEU A 23 -4.20 -21.84 -7.60
CA LEU A 23 -5.10 -22.07 -6.47
C LEU A 23 -4.42 -21.83 -5.12
N LYS A 24 -3.16 -22.23 -4.99
CA LYS A 24 -2.35 -22.01 -3.80
C LYS A 24 -2.12 -20.52 -3.54
N ASP A 25 -1.78 -19.75 -4.56
CA ASP A 25 -1.53 -18.31 -4.42
C ASP A 25 -2.83 -17.51 -4.22
N PHE A 26 -3.93 -17.89 -4.88
CA PHE A 26 -5.26 -17.37 -4.58
C PHE A 26 -5.64 -17.60 -3.11
N THR A 27 -5.44 -18.82 -2.60
CA THR A 27 -5.79 -19.17 -1.22
C THR A 27 -4.96 -18.38 -0.21
N LYS A 28 -3.64 -18.26 -0.44
CA LYS A 28 -2.77 -17.40 0.40
C LYS A 28 -3.22 -15.95 0.37
N ALA A 29 -3.59 -15.43 -0.80
CA ALA A 29 -4.06 -14.07 -0.98
C ALA A 29 -5.38 -13.82 -0.23
N ALA A 30 -6.32 -14.76 -0.29
CA ALA A 30 -7.58 -14.70 0.45
C ALA A 30 -7.35 -14.70 1.96
N ILE A 31 -6.47 -15.58 2.46
CA ILE A 31 -6.11 -15.66 3.89
C ILE A 31 -5.48 -14.36 4.37
N ARG A 32 -4.60 -13.73 3.58
CA ARG A 32 -3.95 -12.45 3.94
C ARG A 32 -4.94 -11.30 3.95
N THR A 33 -5.86 -11.27 2.99
CA THR A 33 -6.73 -10.10 2.76
C THR A 33 -7.98 -10.13 3.63
N GLN A 34 -8.44 -11.32 4.05
CA GLN A 34 -9.66 -11.50 4.85
C GLN A 34 -10.86 -10.71 4.29
N PRO A 35 -11.21 -10.89 2.99
CA PRO A 35 -12.31 -10.16 2.39
C PRO A 35 -13.64 -10.54 3.05
N LYS A 36 -14.53 -9.55 3.23
CA LYS A 36 -15.89 -9.79 3.75
C LYS A 36 -16.72 -10.68 2.83
N ASP A 37 -16.55 -10.50 1.51
CA ASP A 37 -17.20 -11.30 0.47
C ASP A 37 -16.13 -11.92 -0.43
N LEU A 38 -15.91 -13.23 -0.25
CA LEU A 38 -14.91 -13.97 -1.01
C LEU A 38 -15.25 -14.06 -2.50
N LEU A 39 -16.53 -14.15 -2.87
CA LEU A 39 -16.94 -14.30 -4.26
C LEU A 39 -16.67 -13.00 -5.02
N GLN A 40 -17.13 -11.87 -4.48
CA GLN A 40 -16.89 -10.56 -5.07
C GLN A 40 -15.39 -10.25 -5.16
N TRP A 41 -14.64 -10.53 -4.08
CA TRP A 41 -13.19 -10.34 -4.07
C TRP A 41 -12.48 -11.26 -5.08
N SER A 42 -12.92 -12.52 -5.24
CA SER A 42 -12.32 -13.45 -6.20
C SER A 42 -12.49 -12.98 -7.65
N ALA A 43 -13.65 -12.42 -7.99
CA ALA A 43 -13.89 -11.84 -9.30
C ALA A 43 -12.92 -10.68 -9.58
N ALA A 44 -12.69 -9.81 -8.59
CA ALA A 44 -11.72 -8.72 -8.70
C ALA A 44 -10.27 -9.24 -8.79
N TYR A 45 -9.92 -10.26 -8.01
CA TYR A 45 -8.59 -10.89 -8.01
C TYR A 45 -8.24 -11.48 -9.38
N PHE A 46 -9.10 -12.34 -9.94
CA PHE A 46 -8.84 -12.96 -11.24
C PHE A 46 -8.95 -11.97 -12.40
N SER A 47 -9.79 -10.93 -12.27
CA SER A 47 -9.83 -9.84 -13.25
C SER A 47 -8.53 -9.02 -13.26
N ALA A 48 -7.94 -8.76 -12.10
CA ALA A 48 -6.64 -8.08 -12.00
C ALA A 48 -5.51 -8.97 -12.54
N LEU A 49 -5.54 -10.27 -12.18
CA LEU A 49 -4.56 -11.26 -12.62
C LEU A 49 -4.54 -11.41 -14.15
N SER A 50 -5.71 -11.49 -14.79
CA SER A 50 -5.82 -11.62 -16.26
C SER A 50 -5.35 -10.38 -17.01
N LYS A 51 -5.45 -9.19 -16.40
CA LYS A 51 -5.00 -7.91 -16.96
C LYS A 51 -3.54 -7.58 -16.64
N GLY A 52 -2.87 -8.37 -15.79
CA GLY A 52 -1.52 -8.08 -15.31
C GLY A 52 -1.45 -6.86 -14.39
N GLU A 53 -2.56 -6.49 -13.75
CA GLU A 53 -2.62 -5.37 -12.81
C GLU A 53 -2.14 -5.78 -11.41
N CYS A 54 -1.82 -4.80 -10.56
CA CYS A 54 -1.50 -5.08 -9.16
C CYS A 54 -2.70 -5.75 -8.45
N LEU A 55 -2.48 -6.91 -7.85
CA LEU A 55 -3.54 -7.72 -7.26
C LEU A 55 -4.12 -7.06 -5.99
N PRO A 56 -5.43 -7.23 -5.72
CA PRO A 56 -6.08 -6.68 -4.53
C PRO A 56 -5.76 -7.49 -3.27
N VAL A 57 -4.46 -7.59 -2.93
CA VAL A 57 -3.94 -8.48 -1.89
C VAL A 57 -3.14 -7.69 -0.87
N LYS A 58 -3.41 -7.93 0.42
CA LYS A 58 -2.58 -7.35 1.48
C LYS A 58 -1.19 -7.98 1.49
N ASP A 59 -0.15 -7.15 1.66
CA ASP A 59 1.23 -7.63 1.80
C ASP A 59 1.38 -8.58 3.00
N ARG A 60 0.68 -8.24 4.09
CA ARG A 60 0.67 -8.98 5.35
C ARG A 60 -0.74 -9.03 5.93
N LEU A 61 -1.03 -10.09 6.68
CA LEU A 61 -2.23 -10.16 7.49
C LEU A 61 -2.16 -9.09 8.60
N GLU A 62 -3.11 -8.16 8.59
CA GLU A 62 -3.32 -7.21 9.68
C GLU A 62 -4.27 -7.86 10.67
N LEU A 63 -3.85 -7.99 11.94
CA LEU A 63 -4.80 -8.26 13.01
C LEU A 63 -5.61 -6.98 13.17
N ASN A 64 -6.89 -7.02 12.81
CA ASN A 64 -7.79 -5.90 13.05
C ASN A 64 -7.82 -5.66 14.57
N VAL A 65 -7.01 -4.73 15.06
CA VAL A 65 -7.09 -4.29 16.46
C VAL A 65 -8.38 -3.51 16.53
N ALA A 66 -9.41 -4.12 17.10
CA ALA A 66 -10.74 -3.55 17.31
C ALA A 66 -10.68 -2.42 18.36
N THR A 67 -9.82 -1.41 18.17
CA THR A 67 -9.59 -0.38 19.18
C THR A 67 -10.36 0.91 18.96
N GLN A 68 -10.95 1.19 17.79
CA GLN A 68 -11.74 2.43 17.64
C GLN A 68 -12.96 2.27 16.73
N LYS A 69 -14.13 2.14 17.36
CA LYS A 69 -15.51 2.62 17.06
C LYS A 69 -15.91 3.13 15.65
N THR A 70 -15.27 2.75 14.56
CA THR A 70 -15.69 3.15 13.20
C THR A 70 -15.98 1.91 12.38
N ASP A 71 -17.27 1.69 12.12
CA ASP A 71 -17.83 0.62 11.27
C ASP A 71 -17.56 0.89 9.76
N THR A 72 -16.43 1.50 9.44
CA THR A 72 -16.09 1.89 8.07
C THR A 72 -15.65 0.67 7.26
N GLY A 73 -15.02 -0.33 7.89
CA GLY A 73 -14.48 -1.50 7.20
C GLY A 73 -13.23 -1.21 6.35
N LEU A 74 -12.86 0.06 6.19
CA LEU A 74 -11.59 0.48 5.63
C LEU A 74 -10.47 0.18 6.64
N THR A 75 -9.38 -0.39 6.16
CA THR A 75 -8.17 -0.66 6.97
C THR A 75 -6.95 -0.06 6.27
N PRO A 76 -5.88 0.27 7.00
CA PRO A 76 -4.65 0.80 6.41
C PRO A 76 -4.12 -0.08 5.27
N GLY A 77 -4.16 -1.41 5.43
CA GLY A 77 -3.75 -2.34 4.38
C GLY A 77 -4.64 -2.30 3.13
N LEU A 78 -5.95 -2.09 3.26
CA LEU A 78 -6.84 -1.92 2.11
C LEU A 78 -6.57 -0.58 1.39
N LEU A 79 -6.32 0.49 2.13
CA LEU A 79 -5.94 1.78 1.55
C LEU A 79 -4.57 1.70 0.85
N LYS A 80 -3.62 0.93 1.40
CA LYS A 80 -2.33 0.64 0.76
C LYS A 80 -2.48 -0.14 -0.55
N ILE A 81 -3.42 -1.08 -0.63
CA ILE A 81 -3.72 -1.77 -1.89
C ILE A 81 -4.24 -0.78 -2.93
N LEU A 82 -5.19 0.08 -2.56
CA LEU A 82 -5.70 1.11 -3.48
C LEU A 82 -4.57 2.04 -3.93
N TYR A 83 -3.68 2.42 -3.01
CA TYR A 83 -2.49 3.20 -3.34
C TYR A 83 -1.62 2.48 -4.36
N LYS A 84 -1.28 1.20 -4.17
CA LYS A 84 -0.47 0.47 -5.17
C LYS A 84 -1.16 0.33 -6.54
N GLN A 85 -2.48 0.23 -6.56
CA GLN A 85 -3.25 0.07 -7.79
C GLN A 85 -3.42 1.39 -8.56
N LEU A 86 -3.54 2.51 -7.85
CA LEU A 86 -3.90 3.80 -8.42
C LEU A 86 -2.75 4.82 -8.39
N SER A 87 -1.70 4.62 -7.60
CA SER A 87 -0.53 5.53 -7.54
C SER A 87 0.20 5.77 -8.86
N PRO A 88 0.24 4.84 -9.84
CA PRO A 88 0.84 5.15 -11.14
C PRO A 88 0.08 6.25 -11.90
N LYS A 89 -1.18 6.50 -11.52
CA LYS A 89 -2.06 7.49 -12.13
C LYS A 89 -2.17 8.70 -11.20
N LYS A 90 -1.83 9.88 -11.72
CA LYS A 90 -1.99 11.14 -10.96
C LYS A 90 -3.47 11.44 -10.68
N THR A 91 -4.34 11.11 -11.62
CA THR A 91 -5.79 11.25 -11.51
C THR A 91 -6.47 9.93 -11.87
N CYS A 92 -7.60 9.64 -11.22
CA CYS A 92 -8.43 8.47 -11.53
C CYS A 92 -9.89 8.88 -11.76
N SER A 93 -10.61 8.11 -12.58
CA SER A 93 -12.05 8.32 -12.77
C SER A 93 -12.84 7.73 -11.61
N LYS A 94 -14.04 8.28 -11.37
CA LYS A 94 -14.95 7.78 -10.34
C LYS A 94 -15.32 6.31 -10.55
N GLU A 95 -15.50 5.88 -11.80
CA GLU A 95 -15.86 4.51 -12.16
C GLU A 95 -14.72 3.55 -11.83
N GLU A 96 -13.48 3.93 -12.13
CA GLU A 96 -12.30 3.11 -11.84
C GLU A 96 -12.12 2.96 -10.33
N LEU A 97 -12.19 4.07 -9.60
CA LEU A 97 -12.11 4.06 -8.14
C LEU A 97 -13.22 3.21 -7.52
N GLN A 98 -14.46 3.36 -7.98
CA GLN A 98 -15.60 2.58 -7.48
C GLN A 98 -15.45 1.09 -7.78
N ALA A 99 -14.92 0.72 -8.95
CA ALA A 99 -14.65 -0.67 -9.28
C ALA A 99 -13.58 -1.28 -8.36
N LYS A 100 -12.48 -0.57 -8.11
CA LYS A 100 -11.43 -1.02 -7.17
C LYS A 100 -11.93 -1.09 -5.73
N TRP A 101 -12.70 -0.09 -5.29
CA TRP A 101 -13.32 -0.04 -3.96
C TRP A 101 -14.26 -1.21 -3.71
N LYS A 102 -15.17 -1.48 -4.67
CA LYS A 102 -16.05 -2.65 -4.63
C LYS A 102 -15.25 -3.96 -4.66
N GLY A 103 -14.18 -4.04 -5.46
CA GLY A 103 -13.31 -5.21 -5.50
C GLY A 103 -12.68 -5.56 -4.15
N LEU A 104 -12.53 -4.58 -3.25
CA LEU A 104 -12.06 -4.77 -1.87
C LEU A 104 -13.20 -5.02 -0.86
N CYS A 105 -14.44 -5.18 -1.33
CA CYS A 105 -15.63 -5.38 -0.50
C CYS A 105 -15.89 -4.25 0.50
N LEU A 106 -15.51 -3.02 0.14
CA LEU A 106 -15.71 -1.84 0.97
C LEU A 106 -17.11 -1.23 0.74
N PRO A 107 -17.75 -0.63 1.77
CA PRO A 107 -19.07 -0.04 1.64
C PRO A 107 -19.09 1.13 0.65
N VAL A 108 -20.02 1.11 -0.32
CA VAL A 108 -20.15 2.16 -1.33
C VAL A 108 -20.59 3.49 -0.71
N ALA A 109 -21.43 3.45 0.34
CA ALA A 109 -21.84 4.64 1.07
C ALA A 109 -20.63 5.40 1.66
N GLN A 110 -19.61 4.68 2.16
CA GLN A 110 -18.39 5.32 2.66
C GLN A 110 -17.63 6.01 1.54
N LEU A 111 -17.53 5.38 0.36
CA LEU A 111 -16.90 6.00 -0.81
C LEU A 111 -17.63 7.29 -1.21
N GLU A 112 -18.95 7.29 -1.23
CA GLU A 112 -19.75 8.47 -1.57
C GLU A 112 -19.56 9.62 -0.56
N THR A 113 -19.47 9.30 0.74
CA THR A 113 -19.14 10.29 1.78
C THR A 113 -17.76 10.91 1.53
N LEU A 114 -16.74 10.10 1.24
CA LEU A 114 -15.39 10.60 0.93
C LEU A 114 -15.37 11.46 -0.33
N LEU A 115 -16.07 11.04 -1.38
CA LEU A 115 -16.16 11.81 -2.61
C LEU A 115 -16.87 13.15 -2.42
N SER A 116 -17.90 13.17 -1.58
CA SER A 116 -18.64 14.39 -1.25
C SER A 116 -17.81 15.35 -0.40
N LEU A 117 -17.04 14.83 0.56
CA LEU A 117 -16.11 15.61 1.38
C LEU A 117 -15.03 16.30 0.55
N GLY A 118 -14.44 15.58 -0.42
CA GLY A 118 -13.42 16.14 -1.30
C GLY A 118 -13.94 17.03 -2.42
N SER A 119 -15.27 17.13 -2.60
CA SER A 119 -15.90 17.89 -3.69
C SER A 119 -15.31 17.59 -5.07
N PHE A 120 -14.99 16.32 -5.35
CA PHE A 120 -14.35 15.93 -6.60
C PHE A 120 -15.30 16.03 -7.80
N GLY A 121 -14.75 16.43 -8.94
CA GLY A 121 -15.46 16.47 -10.23
C GLY A 121 -15.45 15.11 -10.93
N SER A 122 -15.18 15.12 -12.25
CA SER A 122 -15.04 13.90 -13.06
C SER A 122 -13.71 13.17 -12.80
N ASP A 123 -12.64 13.95 -12.63
CA ASP A 123 -11.29 13.46 -12.35
C ASP A 123 -10.96 13.68 -10.87
N ILE A 124 -10.56 12.61 -10.20
CA ILE A 124 -10.22 12.61 -8.78
C ILE A 124 -8.70 12.65 -8.69
N ASP A 125 -8.14 13.62 -7.98
CA ASP A 125 -6.73 13.59 -7.62
C ASP A 125 -6.51 12.48 -6.58
N TRP A 126 -5.67 11.51 -6.94
CA TRP A 126 -5.47 10.33 -6.11
C TRP A 126 -4.89 10.68 -4.73
N MET A 127 -4.01 11.67 -4.64
CA MET A 127 -3.37 12.03 -3.37
C MET A 127 -4.33 12.72 -2.40
N GLU A 128 -5.25 13.52 -2.93
CA GLU A 128 -6.31 14.16 -2.14
C GLU A 128 -7.32 13.13 -1.64
N PHE A 129 -7.77 12.22 -2.51
CA PHE A 129 -8.63 11.12 -2.08
C PHE A 129 -7.94 10.20 -1.07
N PHE A 130 -6.65 9.90 -1.27
CA PHE A 130 -5.84 9.14 -0.33
C PHE A 130 -5.78 9.81 1.04
N ALA A 131 -5.59 11.13 1.08
CA ALA A 131 -5.60 11.91 2.32
C ALA A 131 -6.95 11.78 3.05
N LEU A 132 -8.08 11.87 2.35
CA LEU A 132 -9.41 11.63 2.93
C LEU A 132 -9.56 10.20 3.47
N GLY A 133 -9.02 9.20 2.77
CA GLY A 133 -8.96 7.82 3.25
C GLY A 133 -8.20 7.71 4.57
N CYS A 134 -7.07 8.41 4.70
CA CYS A 134 -6.32 8.49 5.95
C CYS A 134 -7.10 9.24 7.04
N SER A 135 -7.85 10.29 6.69
CA SER A 135 -8.75 11.01 7.60
C SER A 135 -9.83 10.10 8.19
N ALA A 136 -10.47 9.29 7.34
CA ALA A 136 -11.47 8.32 7.78
C ALA A 136 -10.92 7.21 8.69
N LEU A 137 -9.61 6.92 8.63
CA LEU A 137 -8.94 5.98 9.52
C LEU A 137 -8.50 6.64 10.83
N GLY A 138 -7.96 7.86 10.76
CA GLY A 138 -7.34 8.56 11.86
C GLY A 138 -8.30 9.32 12.76
N GLY A 139 -9.35 9.92 12.19
CA GLY A 139 -10.29 10.80 12.89
C GLY A 139 -9.71 12.13 13.38
N THR A 140 -8.37 12.31 13.37
CA THR A 140 -7.69 13.58 13.69
C THR A 140 -6.59 13.84 12.66
N LEU A 141 -6.23 15.10 12.44
CA LEU A 141 -5.16 15.47 11.50
C LEU A 141 -3.85 14.69 11.72
N ILE A 142 -3.40 14.57 12.98
CA ILE A 142 -2.13 13.92 13.33
C ILE A 142 -2.17 12.41 13.08
N SER A 143 -3.24 11.73 13.51
CA SER A 143 -3.39 10.28 13.28
C SER A 143 -3.55 9.96 11.80
N SER A 144 -4.20 10.83 11.04
CA SER A 144 -4.36 10.71 9.59
C SER A 144 -3.02 10.82 8.87
N LEU A 145 -2.20 11.81 9.23
CA LEU A 145 -0.84 11.93 8.72
C LEU A 145 0.03 10.73 9.10
N LYS A 146 -0.11 10.21 10.33
CA LYS A 146 0.58 9.00 10.74
C LYS A 146 0.24 7.80 9.83
N PHE A 147 -1.05 7.58 9.57
CA PHE A 147 -1.46 6.54 8.62
C PHE A 147 -0.93 6.78 7.21
N ALA A 148 -0.92 8.04 6.75
CA ALA A 148 -0.37 8.38 5.45
C ALA A 148 1.12 8.03 5.34
N CYS A 149 1.94 8.42 6.34
CA CYS A 149 3.35 8.08 6.38
C CYS A 149 3.59 6.56 6.43
N GLU A 150 2.83 5.84 7.27
CA GLU A 150 2.96 4.38 7.41
C GLU A 150 2.57 3.63 6.11
N ILE A 151 1.61 4.14 5.34
CA ILE A 151 1.18 3.52 4.09
C ILE A 151 2.16 3.82 2.95
N LEU A 152 2.63 5.07 2.85
CA LEU A 152 3.49 5.56 1.78
C LEU A 152 4.96 5.18 1.94
N THR A 153 5.41 4.87 3.16
CA THR A 153 6.81 4.54 3.40
C THR A 153 7.23 3.21 2.76
N GLU A 154 8.50 3.16 2.36
CA GLU A 154 9.20 1.93 1.99
C GLU A 154 9.94 1.29 3.18
N ASP A 155 10.00 1.98 4.32
CA ASP A 155 10.62 1.45 5.54
C ASP A 155 9.87 0.18 6.01
N GLU A 156 10.59 -0.71 6.71
CA GLU A 156 9.99 -1.90 7.33
C GLU A 156 8.88 -1.51 8.32
N THR A 157 7.89 -2.39 8.49
CA THR A 157 6.77 -2.14 9.41
C THR A 157 7.27 -1.90 10.84
N GLY A 158 6.94 -0.74 11.41
CA GLY A 158 7.44 -0.30 12.72
C GLY A 158 8.75 0.50 12.67
N GLY A 159 9.26 0.79 11.47
CA GLY A 159 10.36 1.70 11.22
C GLY A 159 9.95 3.18 11.31
N ALA A 160 10.84 4.07 10.85
CA ALA A 160 10.67 5.52 10.96
C ALA A 160 9.58 6.12 10.05
N ALA A 161 8.98 5.30 9.16
CA ALA A 161 7.93 5.69 8.23
C ALA A 161 8.28 6.94 7.40
N ARG A 162 9.50 6.98 6.85
CA ARG A 162 10.00 8.12 6.08
C ARG A 162 9.28 8.22 4.73
N ILE A 163 8.91 9.45 4.37
CA ILE A 163 8.31 9.82 3.09
C ILE A 163 8.93 11.11 2.54
N PRO A 164 8.82 11.38 1.23
CA PRO A 164 9.30 12.64 0.66
C PRO A 164 8.60 13.85 1.31
N PHE A 165 9.38 14.89 1.63
CA PHE A 165 8.85 16.08 2.31
C PHE A 165 7.76 16.79 1.51
N ASP A 166 7.92 16.89 0.18
CA ASP A 166 6.92 17.49 -0.70
C ASP A 166 5.56 16.75 -0.62
N THR A 167 5.61 15.42 -0.53
CA THR A 167 4.40 14.60 -0.35
C THR A 167 3.75 14.85 1.01
N PHE A 168 4.55 14.96 2.07
CA PHE A 168 4.05 15.31 3.40
C PHE A 168 3.39 16.68 3.43
N VAL A 169 4.04 17.70 2.87
CA VAL A 169 3.51 19.07 2.76
C VAL A 169 2.15 19.05 2.07
N ARG A 170 2.06 18.39 0.91
CA ARG A 170 0.82 18.32 0.14
C ARG A 170 -0.33 17.70 0.93
N LEU A 171 -0.07 16.58 1.62
CA LEU A 171 -1.06 15.89 2.45
C LEU A 171 -1.49 16.71 3.67
N TYR A 172 -0.52 17.33 4.35
CA TYR A 172 -0.78 18.14 5.52
C TYR A 172 -1.59 19.39 5.18
N THR A 173 -1.20 20.13 4.15
CA THR A 173 -1.92 21.33 3.72
C THR A 173 -3.36 21.00 3.31
N TYR A 174 -3.55 19.93 2.55
CA TYR A 174 -4.90 19.51 2.12
C TYR A 174 -5.79 19.15 3.32
N LEU A 175 -5.30 18.30 4.24
CA LEU A 175 -6.08 17.90 5.42
C LEU A 175 -6.35 19.07 6.37
N ALA A 176 -5.38 19.94 6.58
CA ALA A 176 -5.52 21.11 7.46
C ALA A 176 -6.54 22.12 6.90
N GLN A 177 -6.59 22.30 5.58
CA GLN A 177 -7.60 23.12 4.92
C GLN A 177 -9.00 22.50 5.03
N LEU A 178 -9.09 21.18 4.95
CA LEU A 178 -10.35 20.45 5.05
C LEU A 178 -10.95 20.46 6.46
N ASP A 179 -10.12 20.40 7.50
CA ASP A 179 -10.55 20.54 8.90
C ASP A 179 -11.00 21.98 9.22
N GLY A 180 -10.54 23.00 8.48
CA GLY A 180 -10.93 24.41 8.62
C GLY A 180 -10.51 25.10 9.93
N ASP A 181 -9.96 24.35 10.89
CA ASP A 181 -9.56 24.81 12.23
C ASP A 181 -8.09 25.27 12.31
N VAL A 182 -7.31 25.02 11.26
CA VAL A 182 -5.88 25.35 11.22
C VAL A 182 -5.64 26.59 10.33
N PRO A 183 -5.25 27.74 10.90
CA PRO A 183 -4.95 28.92 10.11
C PRO A 183 -3.70 28.70 9.25
N GLN A 184 -3.70 29.27 8.04
CA GLN A 184 -2.61 29.10 7.06
C GLN A 184 -1.24 29.45 7.63
N GLU A 185 -1.13 30.49 8.46
CA GLU A 185 0.11 30.86 9.14
C GLU A 185 0.66 29.76 10.05
N ARG A 186 -0.21 28.99 10.71
CA ARG A 186 0.20 27.86 11.56
C ARG A 186 0.72 26.71 10.70
N ILE A 187 0.12 26.49 9.54
CA ILE A 187 0.59 25.49 8.56
C ILE A 187 1.99 25.87 8.09
N ASP A 188 2.17 27.10 7.64
CA ASP A 188 3.45 27.58 7.08
C ASP A 188 4.56 27.61 8.13
N ASN A 189 4.26 28.05 9.36
CA ASN A 189 5.21 28.03 10.47
C ASN A 189 5.63 26.60 10.84
N PHE A 190 4.69 25.66 10.87
CA PHE A 190 4.99 24.26 11.15
C PHE A 190 5.88 23.65 10.07
N LEU A 191 5.54 23.84 8.78
CA LEU A 191 6.33 23.34 7.66
C LEU A 191 7.74 23.96 7.63
N SER A 192 7.84 25.27 7.90
CA SER A 192 9.12 25.97 7.98
C SER A 192 10.01 25.47 9.13
N SER A 193 9.42 25.01 10.24
CA SER A 193 10.16 24.43 11.36
C SER A 193 10.71 23.01 11.06
N LEU A 194 10.06 22.29 10.14
CA LEU A 194 10.45 20.93 9.75
C LEU A 194 11.51 20.90 8.65
N GLN A 195 11.51 21.88 7.74
CA GLN A 195 12.43 21.95 6.61
C GLN A 195 13.92 21.84 7.01
N PRO A 196 14.42 22.53 8.07
CA PRO A 196 15.81 22.40 8.51
C PRO A 196 16.16 21.00 9.04
N GLN A 197 15.20 20.32 9.67
CA GLN A 197 15.41 18.97 10.24
C GLN A 197 15.47 17.92 9.14
N VAL A 198 14.70 18.10 8.06
CA VAL A 198 14.73 17.25 6.87
C VAL A 198 16.09 17.35 6.18
N ASP A 199 16.63 18.55 6.02
CA ASP A 199 17.94 18.76 5.40
C ASP A 199 19.08 18.09 6.19
N VAL A 200 19.07 18.21 7.52
CA VAL A 200 20.05 17.54 8.39
C VAL A 200 19.93 16.01 8.28
N THR A 201 18.71 15.47 8.23
CA THR A 201 18.46 14.03 8.14
C THR A 201 18.84 13.48 6.75
N ASN A 202 18.60 14.24 5.68
CA ASN A 202 19.03 13.89 4.32
C ASN A 202 20.56 13.84 4.22
N VAL A 203 21.26 14.82 4.79
CA VAL A 203 22.74 14.84 4.82
C VAL A 203 23.29 13.68 5.65
N ALA A 204 22.67 13.36 6.78
CA ALA A 204 23.07 12.22 7.60
C ALA A 204 22.85 10.87 6.89
N GLY A 205 21.70 10.70 6.21
CA GLY A 205 21.39 9.51 5.41
C GLY A 205 22.36 9.29 4.26
N GLN A 206 22.67 10.36 3.50
CA GLN A 206 23.68 10.30 2.43
C GLN A 206 25.08 9.93 2.96
N CYS A 207 25.44 10.41 4.14
CA CYS A 207 26.73 10.10 4.77
C CYS A 207 26.82 8.64 5.23
N GLU A 208 25.75 8.07 5.78
CA GLU A 208 25.69 6.64 6.11
C GLU A 208 25.71 5.73 4.88
N GLU A 209 24.99 6.12 3.82
CA GLU A 209 24.92 5.35 2.58
C GLU A 209 26.27 5.32 1.86
N LYS A 210 26.99 6.44 1.86
CA LYS A 210 28.37 6.54 1.33
C LYS A 210 29.34 5.64 2.11
N LYS A 211 29.24 5.60 3.44
CA LYS A 211 30.02 4.66 4.28
C LYS A 211 29.69 3.19 3.99
N ARG A 212 28.42 2.85 3.70
CA ARG A 212 28.03 1.48 3.28
C ARG A 212 28.56 1.12 1.89
N GLN A 213 28.58 2.05 0.95
CA GLN A 213 29.18 1.84 -0.38
C GLN A 213 30.69 1.62 -0.27
N GLU A 214 31.41 2.48 0.45
CA GLU A 214 32.86 2.31 0.67
C GLU A 214 33.15 0.94 1.31
N LYS A 215 32.39 0.53 2.34
CA LYS A 215 32.58 -0.78 2.98
C LYS A 215 32.39 -1.95 1.99
N ARG A 216 31.45 -1.85 1.04
CA ARG A 216 31.22 -2.84 -0.03
C ARG A 216 32.37 -2.86 -1.04
N GLU A 217 32.92 -1.71 -1.40
CA GLU A 217 34.09 -1.63 -2.28
C GLU A 217 35.35 -2.20 -1.62
N TRP A 218 35.59 -1.92 -0.35
CA TRP A 218 36.71 -2.49 0.41
C TRP A 218 36.60 -4.01 0.53
N THR A 219 35.41 -4.55 0.78
CA THR A 219 35.18 -6.00 0.84
C THR A 219 35.38 -6.66 -0.53
N GLN A 220 34.96 -6.03 -1.63
CA GLN A 220 35.25 -6.52 -2.99
C GLN A 220 36.74 -6.47 -3.32
N ARG A 221 37.44 -5.40 -2.95
CA ARG A 221 38.91 -5.28 -3.15
C ARG A 221 39.68 -6.32 -2.34
N LEU A 222 39.28 -6.57 -1.10
CA LEU A 222 39.84 -7.63 -0.25
C LEU A 222 39.62 -9.01 -0.89
N HIS A 223 38.42 -9.31 -1.36
CA HIS A 223 38.14 -10.56 -2.07
C HIS A 223 38.98 -10.71 -3.34
N SER A 224 39.11 -9.66 -4.15
CA SER A 224 39.91 -9.67 -5.37
C SER A 224 41.40 -9.88 -5.09
N THR A 225 41.92 -9.22 -4.06
CA THR A 225 43.34 -9.32 -3.63
C THR A 225 43.65 -10.72 -3.09
N VAL A 226 42.78 -11.26 -2.23
CA VAL A 226 42.91 -12.64 -1.72
C VAL A 226 42.84 -13.66 -2.86
N THR A 227 41.94 -13.46 -3.84
CA THR A 227 41.83 -14.33 -5.01
C THR A 227 43.09 -14.27 -5.89
N LEU A 228 43.70 -13.10 -6.04
CA LEU A 228 44.96 -12.92 -6.77
C LEU A 228 46.16 -13.57 -6.05
N LEU A 229 46.20 -13.49 -4.72
CA LEU A 229 47.21 -14.16 -3.90
C LEU A 229 47.08 -15.68 -3.94
N CYS A 230 45.86 -16.22 -3.87
CA CYS A 230 45.61 -17.66 -3.99
C CYS A 230 45.92 -18.24 -5.39
N LYS A 231 45.98 -17.40 -6.44
CA LYS A 231 46.41 -17.83 -7.79
C LYS A 231 47.93 -17.77 -8.01
N ARG A 232 48.68 -17.24 -7.04
CA ARG A 232 50.13 -17.03 -7.13
C ARG A 232 50.95 -18.06 -6.33
N PHE A 233 50.26 -18.98 -5.65
CA PHE A 233 50.75 -20.23 -5.09
C PHE A 233 50.14 -21.39 -5.89
#